data_AF-A0A933Q4P7-F1
#
_entry.id   AF-A0A933Q4P7-F1
#
_cell.length_a   1.000
_cell.length_b   1.000
_cell.length_c   1.000
_cell.angle_alpha   90.00
_cell.angle_beta   90.00
_cell.angle_gamma   90.00
#
_symmetry.space_group_name_H-M   'P 1'
#
loop_
_entity.id
_entity.type
_entity.pdbx_description
1 polymer ?
#
loop_
_entity_poly.entity_id
_entity_poly.type
_entity_poly.pdbx_seq_one_letter_code
_entity_poly.pdbx_strand_id
1 'polypeptide(L)'
;MLENYFPVLVFILVGLAFGCAPILLGWLVAPNRPDSEKLSPFECGFEAFEDARMKFDVRFYLIAIIFILFDLEIAFLFPWAVIFKDIVASDSMRLFGFFEMMVFIGILAIGYVYAWAKGALDWE
;
A
#
# COMPACT_ATOMS: atom_id res chain seq x y z
N MET A 1 -15.48 18.21 -16.79
CA MET A 1 -14.90 17.53 -15.60
C MET A 1 -14.10 16.27 -15.94
N LEU A 2 -14.56 15.39 -16.86
CA LEU A 2 -13.76 14.22 -17.28
C LEU A 2 -12.49 14.55 -18.07
N GLU A 3 -12.45 15.70 -18.75
CA GLU A 3 -11.28 16.16 -19.51
C GLU A 3 -10.01 16.28 -18.64
N ASN A 4 -10.15 16.56 -17.34
CA ASN A 4 -9.03 16.63 -16.41
C ASN A 4 -8.37 15.27 -16.13
N TYR A 5 -9.04 14.16 -16.43
CA TYR A 5 -8.48 12.81 -16.28
C TYR A 5 -7.67 12.38 -17.52
N PHE A 6 -7.86 13.04 -18.66
CA PHE A 6 -7.12 12.71 -19.88
C PHE A 6 -5.60 12.91 -19.72
N PRO A 7 -5.09 14.02 -19.14
CA PRO A 7 -3.67 14.15 -18.83
C PRO A 7 -3.14 13.06 -17.89
N VAL A 8 -3.94 12.60 -16.92
CA VAL A 8 -3.55 11.52 -15.99
C VAL A 8 -3.40 10.19 -16.74
N LEU A 9 -4.34 9.87 -17.62
CA LEU A 9 -4.26 8.68 -18.48
C LEU A 9 -3.01 8.73 -19.37
N VAL A 10 -2.76 9.87 -20.03
CA VAL A 10 -1.56 10.06 -20.86
C VAL A 10 -0.30 9.88 -20.02
N PHE A 11 -0.26 10.41 -18.80
CA PHE A 11 0.89 10.26 -17.90
C PHE A 11 1.15 8.79 -17.52
N ILE A 12 0.10 8.03 -17.23
CA ILE A 12 0.19 6.58 -16.97
C ILE A 12 0.75 5.86 -18.20
N LEU A 13 0.25 6.15 -19.40
CA LEU A 13 0.70 5.52 -20.64
C LEU A 13 2.16 5.84 -20.95
N VAL A 14 2.58 7.10 -20.79
CA VAL A 14 3.96 7.52 -20.98
C VAL A 14 4.87 6.87 -19.93
N GLY A 15 4.45 6.82 -18.68
CA GLY A 15 5.18 6.16 -17.60
C GLY A 15 5.39 4.66 -17.86
N LEU A 16 4.34 3.97 -18.31
CA LEU A 16 4.43 2.56 -18.73
C LEU A 16 5.34 2.39 -19.94
N ALA A 17 5.20 3.22 -20.97
CA ALA A 17 6.07 3.17 -22.14
C ALA A 17 7.53 3.39 -21.75
N PHE A 18 7.81 4.35 -20.87
CA PHE A 18 9.15 4.65 -20.40
C PHE A 18 9.73 3.54 -19.50
N GLY A 19 8.91 2.90 -18.66
CA GLY A 19 9.33 1.77 -17.83
C GLY A 19 9.57 0.49 -18.64
N CYS A 20 8.73 0.22 -19.64
CA CYS A 20 8.83 -0.99 -20.46
C CYS A 20 9.86 -0.88 -21.60
N ALA A 21 10.05 0.31 -22.18
CA ALA A 21 11.01 0.53 -23.27
C ALA A 21 12.43 0.02 -22.98
N PRO A 22 13.09 0.34 -21.84
CA PRO A 22 14.43 -0.16 -21.55
C PRO A 22 14.45 -1.67 -21.31
N ILE A 23 13.39 -2.25 -20.74
CA ILE A 23 13.28 -3.71 -20.56
C ILE A 23 13.20 -4.41 -21.92
N LEU A 24 12.35 -3.91 -22.83
CA LEU A 24 12.22 -4.44 -24.20
C LEU A 24 13.49 -4.26 -25.02
N LEU A 25 14.15 -3.10 -24.89
CA LEU A 25 15.40 -2.82 -25.58
C LEU A 25 16.53 -3.70 -25.03
N GLY A 26 16.60 -3.88 -23.71
CA GLY A 26 17.52 -4.83 -23.08
C GLY A 26 17.29 -6.26 -23.58
N TRP A 27 16.03 -6.71 -23.63
CA TRP A 27 15.70 -8.03 -24.16
C TRP A 27 16.03 -8.21 -25.65
N LEU A 28 15.85 -7.16 -26.48
CA LEU A 28 16.11 -7.22 -27.93
C LEU A 28 17.60 -7.13 -28.29
N VAL A 29 18.37 -6.32 -27.55
CA VAL A 29 19.77 -6.01 -27.87
C VAL A 29 20.76 -6.87 -27.07
N ALA A 30 20.40 -7.37 -25.89
CA ALA A 30 21.33 -8.13 -25.06
C ALA A 30 21.65 -9.52 -25.65
N PRO A 31 22.88 -10.02 -25.48
CA PRO A 31 23.21 -11.40 -25.83
C PRO A 31 22.38 -12.39 -25.00
N ASN A 32 21.57 -13.20 -25.67
CA ASN A 32 20.77 -14.24 -25.02
C ASN A 32 21.45 -15.61 -25.15
N ARG A 33 22.09 -16.08 -24.07
CA ARG A 33 22.81 -17.37 -24.00
C ARG A 33 22.41 -18.16 -22.75
N PRO A 34 21.18 -18.71 -22.72
CA PRO A 34 20.70 -19.47 -21.57
C PRO A 34 21.43 -20.81 -21.47
N ASP A 35 21.73 -21.23 -20.25
CA ASP A 35 22.21 -22.58 -19.92
C ASP A 35 21.55 -23.02 -18.61
N SER A 36 21.63 -24.31 -18.28
CA SER A 36 20.95 -24.88 -17.10
C SER A 36 21.40 -24.25 -15.78
N GLU A 37 22.67 -23.86 -15.68
CA GLU A 37 23.23 -23.22 -14.48
C GLU A 37 22.82 -21.75 -14.37
N LYS A 38 22.76 -20.99 -15.48
CA LYS A 38 22.26 -19.60 -15.47
C LYS A 38 20.77 -19.50 -15.11
N LEU A 39 20.02 -20.57 -15.35
CA LEU A 39 18.59 -20.64 -15.08
C LEU A 39 18.28 -21.32 -13.73
N SER A 40 19.28 -21.86 -13.03
CA SER A 40 19.09 -22.48 -11.73
C SER A 40 18.88 -21.40 -10.64
N PRO A 41 18.09 -21.69 -9.59
CA PRO A 41 17.98 -20.81 -8.43
C PRO A 41 19.34 -20.54 -7.80
N PHE A 42 19.56 -19.31 -7.35
CA PHE A 42 20.79 -18.95 -6.67
C PHE A 42 20.82 -19.53 -5.25
N GLU A 43 21.70 -20.49 -5.01
CA GLU A 43 21.98 -21.08 -3.68
C GLU A 43 23.49 -21.27 -3.49
N CYS A 44 24.27 -20.19 -3.70
CA CYS A 44 25.74 -20.21 -3.56
C CYS A 44 26.48 -21.33 -4.35
N GLY A 45 25.90 -21.81 -5.46
CA GLY A 45 26.46 -22.88 -6.30
C GLY A 45 26.01 -24.30 -5.92
N PHE A 46 25.05 -24.43 -5.01
CA PHE A 46 24.40 -25.69 -4.68
C PHE A 46 23.03 -25.80 -5.34
N GLU A 47 22.50 -27.03 -5.39
CA GLU A 47 21.09 -27.23 -5.73
C GLU A 47 20.21 -26.73 -4.58
N ALA A 48 19.06 -26.13 -4.91
CA ALA A 48 18.13 -25.63 -3.92
C ALA A 48 17.71 -26.76 -2.96
N PHE A 49 18.07 -26.60 -1.68
CA PHE A 49 17.91 -27.65 -0.69
C PHE A 49 16.49 -27.78 -0.13
N GLU A 50 15.70 -26.70 -0.20
CA GLU A 50 14.40 -26.62 0.48
C GLU A 50 13.22 -26.49 -0.48
N ASP A 51 12.07 -27.03 -0.07
CA ASP A 51 10.79 -26.81 -0.75
C ASP A 51 10.34 -25.37 -0.54
N ALA A 52 10.12 -24.64 -1.64
CA ALA A 52 9.68 -23.25 -1.65
C ALA A 52 8.27 -23.03 -1.05
N ARG A 53 7.58 -24.10 -0.64
CA ARG A 53 6.23 -24.08 -0.03
C ARG A 53 6.23 -24.07 1.49
N MET A 54 7.28 -23.54 2.11
CA MET A 54 7.31 -23.32 3.56
C MET A 54 6.24 -22.30 4.00
N LYS A 55 5.75 -22.45 5.23
CA LYS A 55 4.81 -21.49 5.81
C LYS A 55 5.57 -20.20 6.11
N PHE A 56 5.14 -19.11 5.48
CA PHE A 56 5.59 -17.78 5.84
C PHE A 56 5.06 -17.38 7.21
N ASP A 57 5.77 -16.47 7.85
CA ASP A 57 5.40 -15.98 9.17
C ASP A 57 4.03 -15.27 9.16
N VAL A 58 3.22 -15.53 10.19
CA VAL A 58 1.89 -14.92 10.34
C VAL A 58 1.98 -13.40 10.56
N ARG A 59 3.14 -12.88 10.97
CA ARG A 59 3.40 -11.44 11.15
C ARG A 59 3.04 -10.62 9.91
N PHE A 60 3.33 -11.10 8.69
CA PHE A 60 2.94 -10.41 7.45
C PHE A 60 1.41 -10.27 7.32
N TYR A 61 0.67 -11.29 7.73
CA TYR A 61 -0.80 -11.26 7.73
C TYR A 61 -1.35 -10.27 8.77
N LEU A 62 -0.75 -10.24 9.97
CA LEU A 62 -1.15 -9.29 11.02
C LEU A 62 -0.92 -7.83 10.60
N ILE A 63 0.21 -7.54 9.95
CA ILE A 63 0.47 -6.19 9.43
C ILE A 63 -0.51 -5.85 8.30
N ALA A 64 -0.77 -6.78 7.37
CA ALA A 64 -1.68 -6.54 6.25
C ALA A 64 -3.12 -6.24 6.72
N ILE A 65 -3.65 -7.00 7.70
CA ILE A 65 -5.01 -6.74 8.21
C ILE A 65 -5.08 -5.41 8.96
N ILE A 66 -4.06 -5.06 9.74
CA ILE A 66 -3.98 -3.76 10.42
C ILE A 66 -3.93 -2.63 9.39
N PHE A 67 -3.13 -2.77 8.34
CA PHE A 67 -3.04 -1.79 7.25
C PHE A 67 -4.40 -1.58 6.57
N ILE A 68 -5.11 -2.66 6.23
CA ILE A 68 -6.43 -2.57 5.58
C ILE A 68 -7.44 -1.84 6.47
N LEU A 69 -7.42 -2.10 7.78
CA LEU A 69 -8.29 -1.41 8.73
C LEU A 69 -7.99 0.10 8.76
N PHE A 70 -6.71 0.49 8.90
CA PHE A 70 -6.33 1.90 8.89
C PHE A 70 -6.60 2.61 7.55
N ASP A 71 -6.39 1.93 6.42
CA ASP A 71 -6.66 2.48 5.09
C ASP A 71 -8.17 2.78 4.91
N LEU A 72 -9.02 1.86 5.36
CA LEU A 72 -10.46 2.03 5.39
C LEU A 72 -10.89 3.19 6.30
N GLU A 73 -10.26 3.36 7.45
CA GLU A 73 -10.52 4.48 8.36
C GLU A 73 -10.14 5.83 7.75
N ILE A 74 -9.00 5.89 7.04
CA ILE A 74 -8.57 7.09 6.32
C ILE A 74 -9.58 7.45 5.22
N ALA A 75 -10.18 6.46 4.55
CA ALA A 75 -11.24 6.71 3.57
C ALA A 75 -12.47 7.43 4.20
N PHE A 76 -12.73 7.28 5.50
CA PHE A 76 -13.75 8.04 6.23
C PHE A 76 -13.27 9.43 6.68
N LEU A 77 -11.98 9.58 7.00
CA LEU A 77 -11.39 10.87 7.38
C LEU A 77 -11.37 11.87 6.21
N PHE A 78 -11.13 11.40 4.99
CA PHE A 78 -10.98 12.26 3.82
C PHE A 78 -12.23 13.12 3.52
N PRO A 79 -13.45 12.56 3.41
CA PRO A 79 -14.65 13.35 3.18
C PRO A 79 -14.84 14.45 4.23
N TRP A 80 -14.66 14.12 5.50
CA TRP A 80 -14.74 15.08 6.60
C TRP A 80 -13.71 16.20 6.46
N ALA A 81 -12.44 15.87 6.15
CA ALA A 81 -11.37 16.84 5.99
C ALA A 81 -11.62 17.79 4.80
N VAL A 82 -12.16 17.28 3.70
CA VAL A 82 -12.46 18.08 2.49
C VAL A 82 -13.55 19.12 2.77
N ILE A 83 -14.60 18.76 3.50
CA ILE A 83 -15.74 19.66 3.78
C ILE A 83 -15.63 20.37 5.14
N PHE A 84 -14.51 20.25 5.84
CA PHE A 84 -14.36 20.77 7.21
C PHE A 84 -14.68 22.26 7.33
N LYS A 85 -14.29 23.07 6.33
CA LYS A 85 -14.61 24.51 6.29
C LYS A 85 -16.12 24.76 6.25
N ASP A 86 -16.86 23.97 5.48
CA ASP A 86 -18.31 24.08 5.35
C ASP A 86 -19.01 23.64 6.63
N ILE A 87 -18.50 22.57 7.28
CA ILE A 87 -18.97 22.11 8.60
C ILE A 87 -18.82 23.22 9.65
N VAL A 88 -17.64 23.86 9.70
CA VAL A 88 -17.35 24.90 10.69
C VAL A 88 -18.15 26.18 10.44
N ALA A 89 -18.44 26.50 9.17
CA ALA A 89 -19.28 27.63 8.79
C ALA A 89 -20.77 27.44 9.15
N SER A 90 -21.22 26.19 9.32
CA SER A 90 -22.61 25.87 9.64
C SER A 90 -22.83 25.79 11.17
N ASP A 91 -23.55 26.75 11.76
CA ASP A 91 -23.72 26.84 13.22
C ASP A 91 -24.33 25.58 13.86
N SER A 92 -25.19 24.85 13.15
CA SER A 92 -25.79 23.61 13.62
C SER A 92 -24.83 22.41 13.64
N MET A 93 -23.83 22.40 12.76
CA MET A 93 -22.93 21.25 12.54
C MET A 93 -21.53 21.46 13.11
N ARG A 94 -21.13 22.71 13.37
CA ARG A 94 -19.77 23.09 13.80
C ARG A 94 -19.24 22.24 14.95
N LEU A 95 -20.00 22.15 16.06
CA LEU A 95 -19.57 21.39 17.23
C LEU A 95 -19.75 19.89 17.02
N PHE A 96 -20.87 19.47 16.44
CA PHE A 96 -21.17 18.05 16.24
C PHE A 96 -20.13 17.38 15.32
N GLY A 97 -19.91 17.91 14.11
CA GLY A 97 -18.98 17.33 13.15
C GLY A 97 -17.52 17.42 13.58
N PHE A 98 -17.15 18.38 14.45
CA PHE A 98 -15.82 18.40 15.05
C PHE A 98 -15.66 17.31 16.11
N PHE A 99 -16.56 17.25 17.09
CA PHE A 99 -16.45 16.31 18.21
C PHE A 99 -16.66 14.86 17.80
N GLU A 100 -17.59 14.59 16.89
CA GLU A 100 -17.79 13.25 16.34
C GLU A 100 -16.50 12.72 15.71
N MET A 101 -15.76 13.57 14.99
CA MET A 101 -14.49 13.17 14.40
C MET A 101 -13.36 13.02 15.42
N MET A 102 -13.36 13.83 16.48
CA MET A 102 -12.43 13.61 17.60
C MET A 102 -12.69 12.28 18.31
N VAL A 103 -13.96 11.90 18.47
CA VAL A 103 -14.32 10.58 19.02
C VAL A 103 -13.90 9.47 18.07
N PHE A 104 -14.16 9.61 16.76
CA PHE A 104 -13.73 8.65 15.75
C PHE A 104 -12.21 8.41 15.81
N ILE A 105 -11.40 9.48 15.70
CA ILE A 105 -9.94 9.41 15.82
C ILE A 105 -9.50 8.83 17.16
N GLY A 106 -10.20 9.19 18.26
CA GLY A 106 -9.94 8.62 19.58
C GLY A 106 -10.11 7.10 19.63
N ILE A 107 -11.17 6.57 19.00
CA ILE A 107 -11.39 5.12 18.88
C ILE A 107 -10.25 4.47 18.09
N LEU A 108 -9.80 5.10 16.98
CA LEU A 108 -8.69 4.59 16.17
C LEU A 108 -7.39 4.55 16.97
N ALA A 109 -7.08 5.63 17.70
CA ALA A 109 -5.91 5.72 18.53
C ALA A 109 -5.91 4.64 19.63
N ILE A 110 -7.06 4.35 20.23
CA ILE A 110 -7.20 3.27 21.21
C ILE A 110 -6.96 1.91 20.56
N GLY A 111 -7.55 1.65 19.38
CA GLY A 111 -7.32 0.42 18.63
C GLY A 111 -5.85 0.22 18.25
N TYR A 112 -5.19 1.28 17.79
CA TYR A 112 -3.76 1.29 17.50
C TYR A 112 -2.91 0.96 18.74
N VAL A 113 -3.14 1.67 19.84
CA VAL A 113 -2.41 1.46 21.10
C VAL A 113 -2.63 0.05 21.63
N TYR A 114 -3.85 -0.49 21.50
CA TYR A 114 -4.13 -1.87 21.88
C TYR A 114 -3.35 -2.88 21.03
N ALA A 115 -3.34 -2.71 19.69
CA ALA A 115 -2.61 -3.58 18.78
C ALA A 115 -1.10 -3.54 19.09
N TRP A 116 -0.56 -2.35 19.37
CA TRP A 116 0.83 -2.18 19.77
C TRP A 116 1.11 -2.84 21.13
N ALA A 117 0.28 -2.60 22.14
CA ALA A 117 0.43 -3.22 23.46
C ALA A 117 0.33 -4.76 23.44
N LYS A 118 -0.30 -5.33 22.40
CA LYS A 118 -0.37 -6.77 22.17
C LYS A 118 0.78 -7.33 21.33
N GLY A 119 1.74 -6.50 20.93
CA GLY A 119 2.88 -6.90 20.13
C GLY A 119 2.51 -7.27 18.69
N ALA A 120 1.35 -6.84 18.19
CA ALA A 120 0.95 -7.10 16.80
C ALA A 120 1.85 -6.37 15.77
N LEU A 121 2.63 -5.40 16.24
CA LEU A 121 3.59 -4.62 15.47
C LEU A 121 5.05 -4.98 15.77
N ASP A 122 5.29 -5.95 16.65
CA ASP A 122 6.65 -6.35 17.02
C ASP A 122 7.27 -7.18 15.91
N TRP A 123 8.50 -6.84 15.53
CA TRP A 123 9.24 -7.44 14.41
C TRP A 123 10.48 -8.23 14.85
N GLU A 124 10.60 -8.50 16.14
CA GLU A 124 11.67 -9.33 16.71
C GLU A 124 11.26 -10.81 16.79
#